data_AF-A0A7T7DJY9-F1
#
_entry.id   AF-A0A7T7DJY9-F1
#
_cell.length_a   1.000
_cell.length_b   1.000
_cell.length_c   1.000
_cell.angle_alpha   90.00
_cell.angle_beta   90.00
_cell.angle_gamma   90.00
#
_symmetry.space_group_name_H-M   'P 1'
#
loop_
_entity.id
_entity.type
_entity.pdbx_description
1 polymer ?
#
loop_
_entity_poly.entity_id
_entity_poly.type
_entity_poly.pdbx_seq_one_letter_code
_entity_poly.pdbx_strand_id
1 'polypeptide(L)'
;VYSHSFDFLGYLSSLRKNPLVVRSHMLDNSFLMDIPINKFETIVPIISLIGSLAKAHFCNVSGHPISKPFRADSSDSDIIDRFARICRNISHYYSGSPKKQSLYRIKYILRLSCARTLAR
;
A
#
# COMPACT_ATOMS: atom_id res chain seq x y z
N VAL A 1 -3.26 -15.40 22.05
CA VAL A 1 -2.89 -14.86 20.72
C VAL A 1 -4.04 -13.97 20.26
N TYR A 2 -4.09 -12.72 20.69
CA TYR A 2 -5.11 -11.75 20.26
C TYR A 2 -4.40 -10.49 19.79
N SER A 3 -4.04 -10.46 18.52
CA SER A 3 -3.60 -9.24 17.84
C SER A 3 -4.87 -8.50 17.44
N HIS A 4 -5.29 -7.50 18.22
CA HIS A 4 -6.34 -6.58 17.78
C HIS A 4 -5.78 -5.77 16.61
N SER A 5 -6.16 -6.17 15.38
CA SER A 5 -5.86 -5.43 14.17
C SER A 5 -7.00 -4.46 13.86
N PHE A 6 -6.69 -3.19 13.65
CA PHE A 6 -7.63 -2.15 13.24
C PHE A 6 -7.36 -1.78 11.79
N ASP A 7 -8.33 -1.96 10.90
CA ASP A 7 -8.25 -1.51 9.51
C ASP A 7 -8.88 -0.12 9.40
N PHE A 8 -8.09 0.87 9.00
CA PHE A 8 -8.55 2.24 8.85
C PHE A 8 -7.95 2.87 7.59
N LEU A 9 -8.81 3.35 6.70
CA LEU A 9 -8.44 4.02 5.45
C LEU A 9 -7.45 3.19 4.57
N GLY A 10 -7.52 1.85 4.59
CA GLY A 10 -6.60 1.01 3.82
C GLY A 10 -5.23 0.80 4.48
N TYR A 11 -5.14 1.14 5.77
CA TYR A 11 -4.05 0.77 6.66
C TYR A 11 -4.54 -0.22 7.70
N LEU A 12 -4.00 -1.43 7.67
CA LEU A 12 -4.11 -2.34 8.79
C LEU A 12 -3.07 -1.94 9.84
N SER A 13 -3.50 -1.66 11.06
CA SER A 13 -2.61 -1.43 12.21
C SER A 13 -2.75 -2.59 13.17
N SER A 14 -1.64 -3.29 13.44
CA SER A 14 -1.60 -4.39 14.40
C SER A 14 -0.84 -3.98 15.66
N LEU A 15 -1.50 -4.04 16.81
CA LEU A 15 -0.78 -3.98 18.09
C LEU A 15 -0.03 -5.30 18.32
N ARG A 16 1.30 -5.28 18.20
CA ARG A 16 2.15 -6.43 18.51
C ARG A 16 2.79 -6.21 19.87
N LYS A 17 2.39 -6.99 20.86
CA LYS A 17 3.12 -7.06 22.14
C LYS A 17 4.43 -7.80 21.90
N ASN A 18 5.55 -7.16 22.22
CA ASN A 18 6.85 -7.83 22.24
C ASN A 18 7.21 -8.09 23.70
N PRO A 19 7.27 -9.36 24.14
CA PRO A 19 7.72 -9.68 25.48
C PRO A 19 9.22 -9.39 25.57
N LEU A 20 9.61 -8.47 26.45
CA LEU A 20 10.99 -8.19 26.79
C LEU A 20 11.27 -8.75 28.18
N VAL A 21 12.35 -9.53 28.28
CA VAL A 21 12.83 -10.04 29.56
C VAL A 21 13.80 -9.01 30.11
N VAL A 22 13.39 -8.34 31.19
CA VAL A 22 14.29 -7.43 31.93
C VAL A 22 14.82 -8.18 33.14
N ARG A 23 16.14 -8.27 33.24
CA ARG A 23 16.83 -8.93 34.36
C ARG A 23 17.46 -7.85 35.25
N SER A 24 16.92 -7.68 36.46
CA SER A 24 17.51 -6.82 37.48
C SER A 24 18.43 -7.66 38.35
N HIS A 25 19.58 -7.13 38.74
CA HIS A 25 20.49 -7.80 39.68
C HIS A 25 20.08 -7.56 41.16
N MET A 26 19.15 -6.62 41.39
CA MET A 26 18.63 -6.29 42.74
C MET A 26 17.39 -7.10 43.14
N LEU A 27 16.71 -7.69 42.16
CA LEU A 27 15.61 -8.62 42.37
C LEU A 27 16.04 -9.90 41.65
N ASP A 28 16.27 -11.00 42.35
CA ASP A 28 16.71 -12.30 41.78
C ASP A 28 15.72 -12.92 40.75
N ASN A 29 14.72 -12.17 40.30
CA ASN A 29 13.66 -12.60 39.40
C ASN A 29 13.78 -11.89 38.04
N SER A 30 13.76 -12.67 36.96
CA SER A 30 13.53 -12.14 35.61
C SER A 30 12.06 -11.80 35.43
N PHE A 31 11.76 -10.56 35.03
CA PHE A 31 10.37 -10.14 34.78
C PHE A 31 10.10 -10.12 33.27
N LEU A 32 8.98 -10.74 32.86
CA LEU A 32 8.44 -10.63 31.51
C LEU A 32 7.58 -9.37 31.44
N MET A 33 8.09 -8.32 30.78
CA MET A 33 7.35 -7.10 30.47
C MET A 33 6.89 -7.15 29.01
N ASP A 34 5.58 -7.20 28.78
CA ASP A 34 5.01 -7.01 27.44
C ASP A 34 5.01 -5.52 27.11
N ILE A 35 5.98 -5.05 26.30
CA ILE A 35 5.92 -3.69 25.79
C ILE A 35 4.92 -3.68 24.62
N PRO A 36 3.84 -2.87 24.69
CA PRO A 36 2.98 -2.63 23.56
C PRO A 36 3.76 -1.80 22.53
N ILE A 37 4.47 -2.48 21.63
CA ILE A 37 5.08 -1.81 20.49
C ILE A 37 3.98 -1.69 19.42
N ASN A 38 3.58 -0.46 19.12
CA ASN A 38 2.66 -0.16 18.03
C ASN A 38 3.35 -0.44 16.70
N LYS A 39 3.47 -1.72 16.32
CA LYS A 39 3.99 -2.11 15.01
C LYS A 39 2.88 -1.87 13.99
N PHE A 40 2.83 -0.65 13.46
CA PHE A 40 2.01 -0.30 12.29
C PHE A 40 2.50 -1.11 11.07
N GLU A 41 2.15 -2.39 11.01
CA GLU A 41 2.31 -3.18 9.79
C GLU A 41 1.24 -2.73 8.81
N THR A 42 1.52 -1.64 8.11
CA THR A 42 0.69 -1.14 7.02
C THR A 42 0.59 -2.20 5.91
N ILE A 43 -0.33 -3.14 6.09
CA ILE A 43 -0.76 -4.04 5.03
C ILE A 43 -1.60 -3.16 4.12
N VAL A 44 -0.96 -2.43 3.20
CA VAL A 44 -1.66 -1.87 2.05
C VAL A 44 -2.33 -3.06 1.37
N PRO A 45 -3.66 -3.17 1.34
CA PRO A 45 -4.29 -4.27 0.66
C PRO A 45 -4.09 -4.04 -0.83
N ILE A 46 -2.99 -4.57 -1.37
CA ILE A 46 -2.65 -4.56 -2.79
C ILE A 46 -3.87 -5.00 -3.61
N ILE A 47 -4.63 -5.96 -3.08
CA ILE A 47 -5.86 -6.47 -3.65
C ILE A 47 -6.92 -5.36 -3.77
N SER A 48 -7.12 -4.55 -2.74
CA SER A 48 -8.05 -3.41 -2.76
C SER A 48 -7.60 -2.33 -3.75
N LEU A 49 -6.28 -2.06 -3.80
CA LEU A 49 -5.72 -1.08 -4.73
C LEU A 49 -5.80 -1.55 -6.19
N ILE A 50 -5.50 -2.82 -6.47
CA ILE A 50 -5.71 -3.46 -7.79
C ILE A 50 -7.19 -3.46 -8.14
N GLY A 51 -8.08 -3.80 -7.20
CA GLY A 51 -9.53 -3.76 -7.42
C GLY A 51 -10.03 -2.36 -7.77
N SER A 52 -9.49 -1.32 -7.13
CA SER A 52 -9.82 0.08 -7.42
C SER A 52 -9.32 0.51 -8.80
N LEU A 53 -8.09 0.14 -9.15
CA LEU A 53 -7.52 0.37 -10.48
C LEU A 53 -8.27 -0.39 -11.58
N ALA A 54 -8.76 -1.59 -11.28
CA ALA A 54 -9.55 -2.38 -12.20
C ALA A 54 -10.93 -1.78 -12.45
N LYS A 55 -11.61 -1.30 -11.40
CA LYS A 55 -12.85 -0.52 -11.54
C LYS A 55 -12.67 0.74 -12.38
N ALA A 56 -11.50 1.37 -12.28
CA ALA A 56 -11.13 2.53 -13.09
C ALA A 56 -10.56 2.18 -14.48
N HIS A 57 -10.58 0.90 -14.88
CA HIS A 57 -10.11 0.39 -16.18
C HIS A 57 -8.61 0.61 -16.47
N PHE A 58 -7.77 0.80 -15.45
CA PHE A 58 -6.31 0.87 -15.64
C PHE A 58 -5.68 -0.51 -15.75
N CYS A 59 -6.24 -1.51 -15.08
CA CYS A 59 -5.80 -2.90 -15.14
C CYS A 59 -6.99 -3.86 -15.10
N ASN A 60 -6.76 -5.14 -15.32
CA ASN A 60 -7.77 -6.16 -15.05
C ASN A 60 -7.77 -6.56 -13.56
N VAL A 61 -8.69 -7.44 -13.17
CA VAL A 61 -8.81 -7.94 -11.78
C VAL A 61 -7.53 -8.64 -11.28
N SER A 62 -6.76 -9.23 -12.20
CA SER A 62 -5.45 -9.85 -11.90
C SER A 62 -4.28 -8.85 -11.83
N GLY A 63 -4.51 -7.56 -12.06
CA GLY A 63 -3.48 -6.52 -12.02
C GLY A 63 -2.65 -6.37 -13.30
N HIS A 64 -3.09 -6.92 -14.43
CA HIS A 64 -2.46 -6.69 -15.73
C HIS A 64 -2.98 -5.40 -16.36
N PRO A 65 -2.11 -4.50 -16.85
CA PRO A 65 -2.52 -3.21 -17.39
C PRO A 65 -3.30 -3.33 -18.70
N ILE A 66 -4.32 -2.48 -18.85
CA ILE A 66 -5.19 -2.40 -20.03
C ILE A 66 -4.85 -1.12 -20.81
N SER A 67 -4.90 -1.18 -22.14
CA SER A 67 -4.51 -0.11 -23.07
C SER A 67 -5.58 0.97 -23.30
N LYS A 68 -6.82 0.76 -22.86
CA LYS A 68 -7.91 1.73 -22.96
C LYS A 68 -8.45 2.06 -21.57
N PRO A 69 -7.85 3.03 -20.85
CA PRO A 69 -8.56 3.64 -19.74
C PRO A 69 -9.83 4.28 -20.30
N PHE A 70 -10.92 4.22 -19.54
CA PHE A 70 -12.27 4.68 -19.87
C PHE A 70 -12.39 6.16 -20.35
N ARG A 71 -11.28 6.92 -20.40
CA ARG A 71 -11.18 8.30 -20.87
C ARG A 71 -9.96 8.50 -21.78
N ALA A 72 -9.93 7.84 -22.93
CA ALA A 72 -8.84 7.93 -23.91
C ALA A 72 -9.11 8.96 -25.03
N ASP A 73 -10.06 9.88 -24.84
CA ASP A 73 -10.43 10.91 -25.83
C ASP A 73 -9.80 12.29 -25.51
N SER A 74 -8.88 12.34 -24.53
CA SER A 74 -8.15 13.55 -24.12
C SER A 74 -6.78 13.65 -24.80
N SER A 75 -6.18 14.84 -24.84
CA SER A 75 -4.83 15.03 -25.39
C SER A 75 -3.78 14.18 -24.64
N ASP A 76 -2.67 13.85 -25.31
CA ASP A 76 -1.57 13.11 -24.69
C ASP A 76 -1.05 13.78 -23.41
N SER A 77 -0.98 15.11 -23.38
CA SER A 77 -0.62 15.88 -22.19
C SER A 77 -1.61 15.68 -21.05
N ASP A 78 -2.92 15.68 -21.34
CA ASP A 78 -3.96 15.47 -20.32
C ASP A 78 -3.93 14.04 -19.78
N ILE A 79 -3.66 13.06 -20.65
CA ILE A 79 -3.47 11.66 -20.27
C ILE A 79 -2.30 11.56 -19.28
N ILE A 80 -1.14 12.12 -19.65
CA ILE A 80 0.07 12.11 -18.81
C ILE A 80 -0.16 12.80 -17.47
N ASP A 81 -0.75 14.01 -17.45
CA ASP A 81 -1.01 14.76 -16.22
C ASP A 81 -1.93 13.97 -15.28
N ARG A 82 -2.96 13.31 -15.83
CA ARG A 82 -3.87 12.49 -15.05
C ARG A 82 -3.18 11.29 -14.41
N PHE A 83 -2.36 10.56 -15.17
CA PHE A 83 -1.56 9.44 -14.62
C PHE A 83 -0.55 9.92 -13.57
N ALA A 84 0.09 11.08 -13.81
CA ALA A 84 1.03 11.68 -12.87
C ALA A 84 0.36 12.06 -11.54
N ARG A 85 -0.84 12.67 -11.59
CA ARG A 85 -1.64 13.00 -10.39
C ARG A 85 -2.00 11.76 -9.59
N ILE A 86 -2.45 10.68 -10.24
CA ILE A 86 -2.79 9.42 -9.58
C ILE A 86 -1.54 8.83 -8.90
N CYS A 87 -0.41 8.77 -9.60
CA CYS A 87 0.84 8.27 -9.04
C CYS A 87 1.33 9.10 -7.85
N ARG A 88 1.21 10.44 -7.91
CA ARG A 88 1.54 11.34 -6.79
C ARG A 88 0.63 11.08 -5.60
N ASN A 89 -0.68 11.01 -5.79
CA ASN A 89 -1.63 10.76 -4.70
C ASN A 89 -1.34 9.44 -3.98
N ILE A 90 -1.11 8.36 -4.73
CA ILE A 90 -0.75 7.05 -4.15
C ILE A 90 0.59 7.14 -3.40
N SER A 91 1.58 7.80 -3.99
CA SER A 91 2.92 7.94 -3.37
C SER A 91 2.87 8.76 -2.08
N HIS A 92 2.09 9.86 -2.06
CA HIS A 92 1.88 10.67 -0.86
C HIS A 92 1.13 9.87 0.20
N TYR A 93 0.01 9.26 -0.19
CA TYR A 93 -0.85 8.53 0.72
C TYR A 93 -0.11 7.38 1.41
N TYR A 94 0.65 6.58 0.64
CA TYR A 94 1.35 5.39 1.13
C TYR A 94 2.84 5.60 1.45
N SER A 95 3.30 6.86 1.53
CA SER A 95 4.72 7.19 1.80
C SER A 95 5.24 6.61 3.12
N GLY A 96 4.37 6.48 4.13
CA GLY A 96 4.70 5.89 5.43
C GLY A 96 4.68 4.36 5.48
N SER A 97 4.42 3.67 4.36
CA SER A 97 4.31 2.21 4.38
C SER A 97 5.67 1.50 4.33
N PRO A 98 5.97 0.56 5.27
CA PRO A 98 7.07 -0.41 5.15
C PRO A 98 7.08 -1.27 3.87
N LYS A 99 5.94 -1.46 3.20
CA LYS A 99 5.81 -2.41 2.07
C LYS A 99 6.09 -1.73 0.72
N LYS A 100 7.34 -1.29 0.50
CA LYS A 100 7.77 -0.61 -0.74
C LYS A 100 7.53 -1.44 -2.01
N GLN A 101 7.73 -2.76 -1.96
CA GLN A 101 7.58 -3.66 -3.13
C GLN A 101 6.16 -3.59 -3.75
N SER A 102 5.15 -3.51 -2.89
CA SER A 102 3.75 -3.38 -3.28
C SER A 102 3.50 -2.11 -4.07
N LEU A 103 4.05 -0.98 -3.59
CA LEU A 103 3.92 0.32 -4.25
C LEU A 103 4.66 0.34 -5.59
N TYR A 104 5.82 -0.31 -5.70
CA TYR A 104 6.52 -0.47 -6.97
C TYR A 104 5.68 -1.21 -8.01
N ARG A 105 5.00 -2.29 -7.62
CA ARG A 105 4.11 -3.04 -8.52
C ARG A 105 2.96 -2.19 -9.05
N ILE A 106 2.32 -1.41 -8.18
CA ILE A 106 1.24 -0.49 -8.58
C ILE A 106 1.74 0.61 -9.51
N LYS A 107 2.89 1.21 -9.18
CA LYS A 107 3.54 2.22 -10.03
C LYS A 107 3.86 1.67 -11.42
N TYR A 108 4.29 0.41 -11.50
CA TYR A 108 4.55 -0.28 -12.77
C TYR A 108 3.26 -0.45 -13.58
N ILE A 109 2.17 -0.92 -12.98
CA ILE A 109 0.86 -1.08 -13.64
C ILE A 109 0.40 0.26 -14.24
N LEU A 110 0.45 1.34 -13.46
CA LEU A 110 0.04 2.67 -13.91
C LEU A 110 0.90 3.18 -15.07
N ARG A 111 2.22 3.02 -15.00
CA ARG A 111 3.13 3.44 -16.07
C ARG A 111 2.90 2.66 -17.36
N LEU A 112 2.74 1.34 -17.26
CA LEU A 112 2.54 0.51 -18.43
C LEU A 112 1.16 0.74 -19.05
N SER A 113 0.12 0.95 -18.24
CA SER A 113 -1.21 1.37 -18.74
C SER A 113 -1.13 2.72 -19.47
N CYS A 114 -0.42 3.71 -18.91
CA CYS A 114 -0.19 5.00 -19.54
C CYS A 114 0.51 4.86 -20.90
N ALA A 115 1.65 4.16 -20.94
CA ALA A 115 2.40 3.94 -22.18
C ALA A 115 1.57 3.25 -23.26
N ARG A 116 0.76 2.24 -22.88
CA ARG A 116 -0.15 1.56 -23.81
C ARG A 116 -1.31 2.41 -24.30
N THR A 117 -1.70 3.44 -23.53
CA THR A 117 -2.74 4.40 -23.93
C THR A 117 -2.19 5.40 -24.93
N LEU A 118 -0.97 5.88 -24.71
CA LEU A 118 -0.27 6.85 -25.57
C LEU A 118 0.23 6.24 -26.89
N ALA A 119 0.53 4.95 -26.91
CA ALA A 119 0.98 4.25 -28.12
C ALA A 119 -0.15 3.88 -29.10
N ARG A 120 -1.32 4.54 -29.01
CA ARG A 120 -2.51 4.28 -29.82
C ARG A 120 -2.45 5.01 -31.17
#